data_AF-A0A2W4UAB2-F1
#
_entry.id   AF-A0A2W4UAB2-F1
#
_cell.length_a   1.000
_cell.length_b   1.000
_cell.length_c   1.000
_cell.angle_alpha   90.00
_cell.angle_beta   90.00
_cell.angle_gamma   90.00
#
_symmetry.space_group_name_H-M   'P 1'
#
loop_
_entity.id
_entity.type
_entity.pdbx_description
1 polymer ?
#
loop_
_entity_poly.entity_id
_entity_poly.type
_entity_poly.pdbx_seq_one_letter_code
_entity_poly.pdbx_strand_id
1 'polypeptide(L)'
;MTNAFSARAARFRQLHAGPELLRLANAWDVGTARLIESLGAPAIATTSAGLAWSLGFPDGDALPLFQHLNTVKAIVAAVKLPVTVDIEGGYSDEPREVGAAVGRFAAAGAVGINIEDGAGAPELLAAKIKAAKRPDLFINARCDVWLRALAPGDEHAETMRRAVVYAAAGADCIFVPGVTDRDAIARLATDIRDQLDLPLNVLARDGLPDVPTLEAAGVRRMSAGSGITQAVYGLTRSLTQDFLSGSASNVPGTMTYPEINSLMG
;
A
#
# COMPACT_ATOMS: atom_id res chain seq x y z
N MET A 1 2.68 5.52 25.50
CA MET A 1 2.69 5.37 24.03
C MET A 1 2.37 3.94 23.56
N THR A 2 2.72 2.89 24.31
CA THR A 2 2.47 1.47 23.95
C THR A 2 1.00 1.10 23.74
N ASN A 3 0.07 1.60 24.58
CA ASN A 3 -1.34 1.19 24.48
C ASN A 3 -2.05 1.68 23.19
N ALA A 4 -1.74 2.90 22.72
CA ALA A 4 -2.36 3.45 21.51
C ALA A 4 -1.83 2.80 20.23
N PHE A 5 -0.53 2.47 20.18
CA PHE A 5 0.07 1.77 19.04
C PHE A 5 -0.50 0.35 18.89
N SER A 6 -0.49 -0.45 19.97
CA SER A 6 -1.04 -1.81 19.93
C SER A 6 -2.55 -1.80 19.62
N ALA A 7 -3.30 -0.80 20.09
CA ALA A 7 -4.71 -0.63 19.71
C ALA A 7 -4.89 -0.33 18.21
N ARG A 8 -4.06 0.52 17.60
CA ARG A 8 -4.09 0.78 16.14
C ARG A 8 -3.72 -0.48 15.35
N ALA A 9 -2.71 -1.23 15.79
CA ALA A 9 -2.31 -2.49 15.16
C ALA A 9 -3.42 -3.55 15.22
N ALA A 10 -4.04 -3.72 16.40
CA ALA A 10 -5.19 -4.60 16.57
C ALA A 10 -6.37 -4.17 15.68
N ARG A 11 -6.68 -2.87 15.62
CA ARG A 11 -7.72 -2.34 14.74
C ARG A 11 -7.40 -2.63 13.27
N PHE A 12 -6.17 -2.44 12.83
CA PHE A 12 -5.78 -2.73 11.44
C PHE A 12 -5.94 -4.21 11.09
N ARG A 13 -5.59 -5.13 12.00
CA ARG A 13 -5.86 -6.57 11.83
C ARG A 13 -7.37 -6.87 11.72
N GLN A 14 -8.18 -6.29 12.62
CA GLN A 14 -9.64 -6.47 12.59
C GLN A 14 -10.28 -5.98 11.29
N LEU A 15 -9.76 -4.89 10.69
CA LEU A 15 -10.24 -4.39 9.40
C LEU A 15 -10.06 -5.41 8.26
N HIS A 16 -9.08 -6.32 8.34
CA HIS A 16 -8.89 -7.38 7.34
C HIS A 16 -9.70 -8.65 7.64
N ALA A 17 -10.06 -8.87 8.91
CA ALA A 17 -10.85 -10.03 9.34
C ALA A 17 -12.36 -9.82 9.21
N GLY A 18 -12.80 -8.57 9.00
CA GLY A 18 -14.22 -8.22 8.82
C GLY A 18 -14.80 -8.67 7.47
N PRO A 19 -16.13 -8.64 7.33
CA PRO A 19 -16.82 -9.04 6.10
C PRO A 19 -16.72 -7.99 4.98
N GLU A 20 -16.47 -6.72 5.32
CA GLU A 20 -16.39 -5.60 4.39
C GLU A 20 -15.01 -5.51 3.72
N LEU A 21 -14.98 -5.12 2.44
CA LEU A 21 -13.72 -4.84 1.75
C LEU A 21 -13.04 -3.61 2.35
N LEU A 22 -11.84 -3.81 2.89
CA LEU A 22 -11.00 -2.70 3.35
C LEU A 22 -10.45 -1.91 2.15
N ARG A 23 -10.95 -0.69 1.97
CA ARG A 23 -10.46 0.23 0.93
C ARG A 23 -9.43 1.18 1.53
N LEU A 24 -8.19 1.11 1.06
CA LEU A 24 -7.10 1.98 1.50
C LEU A 24 -6.73 2.97 0.41
N ALA A 25 -6.95 4.26 0.70
CA ALA A 25 -6.31 5.33 -0.03
C ALA A 25 -4.84 5.43 0.38
N ASN A 26 -3.99 5.85 -0.57
CA ASN A 26 -2.56 5.92 -0.37
C ASN A 26 -2.10 7.39 -0.24
N ALA A 27 -1.54 7.74 0.91
CA ALA A 27 -0.92 9.04 1.16
C ALA A 27 0.55 9.05 0.71
N TRP A 28 1.07 10.22 0.34
CA TRP A 28 2.51 10.43 0.12
C TRP A 28 3.11 11.52 1.01
N ASP A 29 2.28 12.31 1.69
CA ASP A 29 2.71 13.33 2.63
C ASP A 29 1.70 13.51 3.78
N VAL A 30 1.98 14.46 4.68
CA VAL A 30 1.10 14.78 5.82
C VAL A 30 -0.25 15.36 5.35
N GLY A 31 -0.26 16.21 4.33
CA GLY A 31 -1.47 16.89 3.88
C GLY A 31 -2.48 15.91 3.30
N THR A 32 -2.01 14.99 2.47
CA THR A 32 -2.81 13.92 1.87
C THR A 32 -3.26 12.91 2.92
N ALA A 33 -2.42 12.57 3.89
CA ALA A 33 -2.83 11.71 5.01
C ALA A 33 -3.97 12.32 5.83
N ARG A 34 -3.89 13.61 6.16
CA ARG A 34 -4.97 14.32 6.86
C ARG A 34 -6.23 14.42 6.02
N LEU A 35 -6.09 14.67 4.71
CA LEU A 35 -7.24 14.68 3.80
C LEU A 35 -7.96 13.33 3.80
N ILE A 36 -7.22 12.24 3.65
CA ILE A 36 -7.76 10.87 3.71
C ILE A 36 -8.46 10.61 5.05
N GLU A 37 -7.86 11.02 6.18
CA GLU A 37 -8.48 10.90 7.50
C GLU A 37 -9.80 11.71 7.60
N SER A 38 -9.81 12.95 7.10
CA SER A 38 -11.00 13.82 7.14
C SER A 38 -12.17 13.29 6.32
N LEU A 39 -11.89 12.49 5.29
CA LEU A 39 -12.87 11.81 4.44
C LEU A 39 -13.40 10.50 5.07
N GLY A 40 -13.02 10.18 6.31
CA GLY A 40 -13.55 9.05 7.06
C GLY A 40 -12.90 7.70 6.75
N ALA A 41 -11.68 7.69 6.20
CA ALA A 41 -10.96 6.45 5.97
C ALA A 41 -10.73 5.69 7.29
N PRO A 42 -10.84 4.34 7.30
CA PRO A 42 -10.62 3.55 8.52
C PRO A 42 -9.13 3.30 8.82
N ALA A 43 -8.27 3.45 7.80
CA ALA A 43 -6.82 3.32 7.87
C ALA A 43 -6.19 3.98 6.62
N ILE A 44 -4.88 4.24 6.67
CA ILE A 44 -4.10 4.86 5.60
C ILE A 44 -3.01 3.89 5.14
N ALA A 45 -2.82 3.75 3.84
CA ALA A 45 -1.59 3.19 3.28
C ALA A 45 -0.67 4.34 2.81
N THR A 46 0.65 4.15 2.78
CA THR A 46 1.52 5.04 2.00
C THR A 46 1.68 4.51 0.57
N THR A 47 2.17 5.34 -0.34
CA THR A 47 2.67 4.92 -1.66
C THR A 47 4.13 5.33 -1.78
N SER A 48 5.01 4.36 -2.02
CA SER A 48 6.44 4.59 -2.31
C SER A 48 6.60 5.53 -3.51
N ALA A 49 5.94 5.20 -4.63
CA ALA A 49 5.90 6.00 -5.84
C ALA A 49 5.53 7.46 -5.61
N GLY A 50 4.39 7.72 -4.95
CA GLY A 50 3.95 9.09 -4.71
C GLY A 50 4.92 9.88 -3.85
N LEU A 51 5.49 9.24 -2.83
CA LEU A 51 6.48 9.87 -1.97
C LEU A 51 7.78 10.17 -2.74
N ALA A 52 8.32 9.19 -3.46
CA ALA A 52 9.53 9.34 -4.26
C ALA A 52 9.39 10.51 -5.25
N TRP A 53 8.31 10.55 -6.03
CA TRP A 53 8.07 11.61 -6.99
C TRP A 53 7.93 12.99 -6.33
N SER A 54 7.26 13.07 -5.17
CA SER A 54 7.10 14.34 -4.45
C SER A 54 8.43 14.93 -3.96
N LEU A 55 9.44 14.06 -3.77
CA LEU A 55 10.79 14.43 -3.34
C LEU A 55 11.79 14.48 -4.51
N GLY A 56 11.33 14.30 -5.75
CA GLY A 56 12.18 14.37 -6.95
C GLY A 56 12.98 13.12 -7.26
N PHE A 57 12.61 11.96 -6.70
CA PHE A 57 13.22 10.67 -6.99
C PHE A 57 12.31 9.84 -7.91
N PRO A 58 12.88 8.98 -8.77
CA PRO A 58 12.10 7.91 -9.40
C PRO A 58 11.64 6.90 -8.34
N ASP A 59 10.59 6.15 -8.66
CA ASP A 59 10.14 5.01 -7.87
C ASP A 59 11.04 3.78 -8.13
N GLY A 60 11.12 2.82 -7.19
CA GLY A 60 11.95 1.61 -7.33
C GLY A 60 13.27 1.69 -6.58
N ASP A 61 13.21 1.78 -5.25
CA ASP A 61 14.29 1.79 -4.26
C ASP A 61 15.27 2.98 -4.38
N ALA A 62 14.93 4.00 -5.17
CA ALA A 62 15.79 5.16 -5.38
C ALA A 62 15.69 6.21 -4.25
N LEU A 63 14.56 6.26 -3.54
CA LEU A 63 14.37 7.16 -2.41
C LEU A 63 15.21 6.69 -1.21
N PRO A 64 16.09 7.52 -0.62
CA PRO A 64 16.85 7.11 0.55
C PRO A 64 15.97 6.74 1.76
N LEU A 65 16.25 5.60 2.40
CA LEU A 65 15.51 5.09 3.57
C LEU A 65 15.26 6.16 4.66
N PHE A 66 16.22 7.05 4.91
CA PHE A 66 16.05 8.08 5.94
C PHE A 66 14.95 9.11 5.58
N GLN A 67 14.81 9.47 4.29
CA GLN A 67 13.75 10.38 3.84
C GLN A 67 12.38 9.71 3.94
N HIS A 68 12.31 8.43 3.56
CA HIS A 68 11.09 7.65 3.71
C HIS A 68 10.68 7.54 5.18
N LEU A 69 11.60 7.16 6.06
CA LEU A 69 11.34 7.04 7.51
C LEU A 69 10.90 8.38 8.12
N ASN A 70 11.53 9.49 7.75
CA ASN A 70 11.14 10.82 8.22
C ASN A 70 9.71 11.18 7.80
N THR A 71 9.34 10.87 6.56
CA THR A 71 7.98 11.13 6.05
C THR A 71 6.95 10.26 6.76
N VAL A 72 7.22 8.97 6.96
CA VAL A 72 6.33 8.08 7.72
C VAL A 72 6.14 8.59 9.14
N LYS A 73 7.23 8.98 9.82
CA LYS A 73 7.16 9.53 11.18
C LYS A 73 6.28 10.78 11.23
N ALA A 74 6.38 11.65 10.23
CA ALA A 74 5.54 12.85 10.13
C ALA A 74 4.06 12.49 9.89
N ILE A 75 3.76 11.58 8.96
CA ILE A 75 2.40 11.10 8.68
C ILE A 75 1.77 10.50 9.93
N VAL A 76 2.44 9.54 10.59
CA VAL A 76 1.92 8.86 11.78
C VAL A 76 1.64 9.82 12.93
N ALA A 77 2.48 10.85 13.09
CA ALA A 77 2.29 11.88 14.11
C ALA A 77 1.10 12.81 13.81
N ALA A 78 0.75 12.98 12.52
CA ALA A 78 -0.28 13.92 12.08
C ALA A 78 -1.70 13.35 12.08
N VAL A 79 -1.86 12.01 12.15
CA VAL A 79 -3.16 11.31 12.06
C VAL A 79 -3.43 10.40 13.26
N LYS A 80 -4.70 10.12 13.50
CA LYS A 80 -5.18 9.20 14.55
C LYS A 80 -5.37 7.77 14.05
N LEU A 81 -5.43 7.59 12.73
CA LEU A 81 -5.67 6.31 12.06
C LEU A 81 -4.45 5.35 12.10
N PRO A 82 -4.68 4.04 11.94
CA PRO A 82 -3.62 3.09 11.64
C PRO A 82 -2.98 3.41 10.27
N VAL A 83 -1.64 3.34 10.19
CA VAL A 83 -0.87 3.59 8.97
C VAL A 83 -0.06 2.34 8.59
N THR A 84 -0.24 1.85 7.36
CA THR A 84 0.60 0.81 6.75
C THR A 84 1.52 1.45 5.70
N VAL A 85 2.76 1.00 5.62
CA VAL A 85 3.79 1.68 4.81
C VAL A 85 4.24 0.80 3.66
N ASP A 86 4.28 1.33 2.45
CA ASP A 86 4.86 0.65 1.30
C ASP A 86 6.39 0.83 1.28
N ILE A 87 7.13 -0.24 1.61
CA ILE A 87 8.60 -0.21 1.76
C ILE A 87 9.34 -0.87 0.58
N GLU A 88 8.66 -1.06 -0.55
CA GLU A 88 9.25 -1.61 -1.78
C GLU A 88 9.94 -2.97 -1.52
N GLY A 89 11.16 -3.17 -2.03
CA GLY A 89 11.96 -4.38 -1.79
C GLY A 89 12.61 -4.44 -0.39
N GLY A 90 12.39 -3.43 0.45
CA GLY A 90 12.88 -3.35 1.82
C GLY A 90 14.24 -2.65 1.97
N TYR A 91 14.72 -1.92 0.96
CA TYR A 91 15.99 -1.15 0.94
C TYR A 91 17.29 -1.96 1.04
N SER A 92 17.22 -3.30 1.04
CA SER A 92 18.39 -4.17 1.02
C SER A 92 18.00 -5.58 0.57
N ASP A 93 18.96 -6.33 0.03
CA ASP A 93 18.83 -7.77 -0.21
C ASP A 93 19.25 -8.62 0.99
N GLU A 94 19.94 -8.05 1.97
CA GLU A 94 20.28 -8.75 3.21
C GLU A 94 19.06 -8.76 4.15
N PRO A 95 18.44 -9.93 4.45
CA PRO A 95 17.24 -10.00 5.27
C PRO A 95 17.39 -9.34 6.64
N ARG A 96 18.57 -9.40 7.26
CA ARG A 96 18.82 -8.75 8.55
C ARG A 96 18.72 -7.23 8.46
N GLU A 97 19.19 -6.63 7.38
CA GLU A 97 19.11 -5.18 7.16
C GLU A 97 17.66 -4.74 6.92
N VAL A 98 16.89 -5.52 6.14
CA VAL A 98 15.46 -5.31 5.96
C VAL A 98 14.73 -5.39 7.30
N GLY A 99 15.03 -6.41 8.11
CA GLY A 99 14.52 -6.53 9.48
C GLY A 99 14.84 -5.28 10.31
N ALA A 100 16.07 -4.77 10.27
CA ALA A 100 16.43 -3.55 10.99
C ALA A 100 15.65 -2.31 10.49
N ALA A 101 15.47 -2.15 9.18
CA ALA A 101 14.69 -1.06 8.58
C ALA A 101 13.22 -1.12 9.00
N VAL A 102 12.59 -2.30 8.92
CA VAL A 102 11.21 -2.53 9.39
C VAL A 102 11.05 -2.18 10.86
N GLY A 103 12.07 -2.48 11.69
CA GLY A 103 12.06 -2.09 13.10
C GLY A 103 11.99 -0.58 13.31
N ARG A 104 12.61 0.20 12.43
CA ARG A 104 12.54 1.67 12.47
C ARG A 104 11.17 2.18 12.04
N PHE A 105 10.55 1.60 11.00
CA PHE A 105 9.18 1.96 10.61
C PHE A 105 8.16 1.63 11.70
N ALA A 106 8.27 0.45 12.33
CA ALA A 106 7.43 0.07 13.47
C ALA A 106 7.63 1.03 14.66
N ALA A 107 8.87 1.40 14.96
CA ALA A 107 9.17 2.39 16.01
C ALA A 107 8.65 3.81 15.68
N ALA A 108 8.53 4.15 14.39
CA ALA A 108 7.87 5.37 13.93
C ALA A 108 6.33 5.30 14.02
N GLY A 109 5.77 4.12 14.36
CA GLY A 109 4.36 3.87 14.61
C GLY A 109 3.59 3.32 13.39
N ALA A 110 4.28 2.85 12.36
CA ALA A 110 3.65 2.06 11.31
C ALA A 110 3.14 0.73 11.88
N VAL A 111 1.88 0.39 11.60
CA VAL A 111 1.23 -0.84 12.09
C VAL A 111 1.23 -1.96 11.05
N GLY A 112 1.65 -1.65 9.83
CA GLY A 112 1.80 -2.62 8.77
C GLY A 112 2.81 -2.16 7.71
N ILE A 113 3.21 -3.10 6.86
CA ILE A 113 4.06 -2.84 5.71
C ILE A 113 3.54 -3.56 4.47
N ASN A 114 3.79 -3.00 3.29
CA ASN A 114 3.87 -3.77 2.06
C ASN A 114 5.36 -4.00 1.74
N ILE A 115 5.74 -5.24 1.42
CA ILE A 115 7.09 -5.58 0.96
C ILE A 115 6.99 -6.51 -0.24
N GLU A 116 7.77 -6.26 -1.29
CA GLU A 116 7.61 -6.91 -2.59
C GLU A 116 8.78 -7.80 -3.01
N ASP A 117 8.47 -8.75 -3.89
CA ASP A 117 9.45 -9.62 -4.52
C ASP A 117 10.01 -9.00 -5.81
N GLY A 118 9.28 -8.09 -6.45
CA GLY A 118 9.67 -7.50 -7.73
C GLY A 118 9.90 -8.58 -8.78
N ALA A 119 11.12 -8.68 -9.32
CA ALA A 119 11.53 -9.78 -10.20
C ALA A 119 12.27 -10.93 -9.46
N GLY A 120 12.51 -10.77 -8.17
CA GLY A 120 13.37 -11.63 -7.37
C GLY A 120 12.78 -13.01 -7.09
N ALA A 121 13.62 -13.86 -6.51
CA ALA A 121 13.22 -15.19 -6.07
C ALA A 121 12.31 -15.09 -4.83
N PRO A 122 11.23 -15.88 -4.74
CA PRO A 122 10.32 -15.83 -3.58
C PRO A 122 11.00 -16.21 -2.26
N GLU A 123 12.05 -17.04 -2.29
CA GLU A 123 12.81 -17.42 -1.11
C GLU A 123 13.51 -16.22 -0.46
N LEU A 124 13.94 -15.23 -1.27
CA LEU A 124 14.54 -14.00 -0.78
C LEU A 124 13.50 -13.15 -0.04
N LEU A 125 12.33 -12.94 -0.64
CA LEU A 125 11.24 -12.21 0.04
C LEU A 125 10.81 -12.93 1.31
N ALA A 126 10.69 -14.27 1.30
CA ALA A 126 10.38 -15.04 2.49
C ALA A 126 11.42 -14.86 3.61
N ALA A 127 12.71 -14.82 3.28
CA ALA A 127 13.75 -14.52 4.27
C ALA A 127 13.60 -13.10 4.85
N LYS A 128 13.32 -12.10 3.99
CA LYS A 128 13.04 -10.72 4.40
C LYS A 128 11.79 -10.63 5.31
N ILE A 129 10.71 -11.33 4.97
CA ILE A 129 9.47 -11.41 5.79
C ILE A 129 9.77 -12.00 7.18
N LYS A 130 10.54 -13.11 7.25
CA LYS A 130 10.93 -13.72 8.53
C LYS A 130 11.72 -12.75 9.41
N ALA A 131 12.65 -11.99 8.82
CA ALA A 131 13.43 -10.99 9.55
C ALA A 131 12.59 -9.74 9.94
N ALA A 132 11.53 -9.45 9.20
CA ALA A 132 10.62 -8.33 9.45
C ALA A 132 9.56 -8.64 10.52
N LYS A 133 9.21 -9.92 10.75
CA LYS A 133 8.06 -10.34 11.57
C LYS A 133 8.13 -9.86 13.01
N ARG A 134 7.01 -9.29 13.48
CA ARG A 134 6.79 -8.77 14.85
C ARG A 134 5.32 -8.96 15.23
N PRO A 135 4.96 -9.01 16.53
CA PRO A 135 3.56 -9.19 16.97
C PRO A 135 2.61 -8.09 16.46
N ASP A 136 3.01 -6.83 16.64
CA ASP A 136 2.16 -5.65 16.35
C ASP A 136 2.37 -5.09 14.92
N LEU A 137 2.88 -5.91 13.99
CA LEU A 137 3.09 -5.51 12.60
C LEU A 137 2.38 -6.44 11.62
N PHE A 138 1.52 -5.87 10.78
CA PHE A 138 0.84 -6.57 9.69
C PHE A 138 1.70 -6.57 8.43
N ILE A 139 2.09 -7.73 7.93
CA ILE A 139 2.92 -7.87 6.73
C ILE A 139 2.04 -8.24 5.53
N ASN A 140 1.93 -7.31 4.58
CA ASN A 140 1.28 -7.51 3.30
C ASN A 140 2.34 -7.87 2.24
N ALA A 141 2.49 -9.16 1.94
CA ALA A 141 3.48 -9.64 0.99
C ALA A 141 3.01 -9.41 -0.45
N ARG A 142 3.70 -8.53 -1.18
CA ARG A 142 3.39 -8.18 -2.57
C ARG A 142 4.08 -9.16 -3.52
N CYS A 143 3.27 -9.73 -4.42
CA CYS A 143 3.68 -10.69 -5.43
C CYS A 143 3.48 -10.07 -6.83
N ASP A 144 4.59 -9.74 -7.49
CA ASP A 144 4.58 -8.96 -8.73
C ASP A 144 4.40 -9.77 -10.02
N VAL A 145 4.04 -11.05 -9.90
CA VAL A 145 3.82 -11.96 -11.03
C VAL A 145 2.89 -11.37 -12.08
N TRP A 146 1.75 -10.81 -11.65
CA TRP A 146 0.75 -10.23 -12.53
C TRP A 146 1.16 -8.83 -13.03
N LEU A 147 1.60 -7.95 -12.13
CA LEU A 147 1.97 -6.58 -12.49
C LEU A 147 3.14 -6.52 -13.47
N ARG A 148 4.11 -7.44 -13.34
CA ARG A 148 5.34 -7.49 -14.16
C ARG A 148 5.32 -8.62 -15.20
N ALA A 149 4.21 -9.33 -15.36
CA ALA A 149 4.04 -10.43 -16.31
C ALA A 149 5.16 -11.50 -16.25
N LEU A 150 5.46 -11.99 -15.04
CA LEU A 150 6.62 -12.86 -14.80
C LEU A 150 6.41 -14.34 -15.16
N ALA A 151 5.15 -14.76 -15.32
CA ALA A 151 4.79 -16.13 -15.69
C ALA A 151 3.66 -16.13 -16.73
N PRO A 152 3.92 -15.68 -17.97
CA PRO A 152 2.88 -15.57 -18.99
C PRO A 152 2.14 -16.89 -19.22
N GLY A 153 0.83 -16.89 -18.99
CA GLY A 153 -0.05 -18.07 -19.12
C GLY A 153 -0.06 -19.01 -17.91
N ASP A 154 0.74 -18.75 -16.88
CA ASP A 154 0.79 -19.52 -15.63
C ASP A 154 0.79 -18.60 -14.38
N GLU A 155 0.27 -17.37 -14.54
CA GLU A 155 0.35 -16.32 -13.52
C GLU A 155 -0.30 -16.75 -12.21
N HIS A 156 -1.40 -17.51 -12.31
CA HIS A 156 -2.11 -18.02 -11.14
C HIS A 156 -1.29 -19.05 -10.36
N ALA A 157 -0.75 -20.07 -11.04
CA ALA A 157 0.00 -21.14 -10.36
C ALA A 157 1.29 -20.59 -9.75
N GLU A 158 2.00 -19.72 -10.48
CA GLU A 158 3.19 -19.06 -9.95
C GLU A 158 2.85 -18.15 -8.76
N THR A 159 1.74 -17.39 -8.81
CA THR A 159 1.28 -16.58 -7.67
C THR A 159 1.01 -17.44 -6.44
N MET A 160 0.30 -18.57 -6.59
CA MET A 160 0.02 -19.47 -5.47
C MET A 160 1.29 -20.12 -4.91
N ARG A 161 2.22 -20.53 -5.78
CA ARG A 161 3.52 -21.08 -5.35
C ARG A 161 4.28 -20.08 -4.48
N ARG A 162 4.34 -18.81 -4.89
CA ARG A 162 4.96 -17.73 -4.12
C ARG A 162 4.20 -17.41 -2.83
N ALA A 163 2.87 -17.35 -2.89
CA ALA A 163 2.01 -17.08 -1.74
C ALA A 163 2.19 -18.10 -0.62
N VAL A 164 2.31 -19.41 -0.94
CA VAL A 164 2.63 -20.47 0.04
C VAL A 164 3.96 -20.18 0.75
N VAL A 165 4.99 -19.78 0.00
CA VAL A 165 6.32 -19.44 0.54
C VAL A 165 6.25 -18.21 1.46
N TYR A 166 5.46 -17.20 1.10
CA TYR A 166 5.28 -15.99 1.92
C TYR A 166 4.44 -16.22 3.17
N ALA A 167 3.37 -17.01 3.07
CA ALA A 167 2.55 -17.41 4.20
C ALA A 167 3.38 -18.20 5.23
N ALA A 168 4.18 -19.19 4.78
CA ALA A 168 5.09 -19.94 5.64
C ALA A 168 6.21 -19.08 6.27
N ALA A 169 6.54 -17.94 5.66
CA ALA A 169 7.45 -16.95 6.23
C ALA A 169 6.80 -16.03 7.28
N GLY A 170 5.47 -16.01 7.36
CA GLY A 170 4.71 -15.21 8.32
C GLY A 170 4.03 -13.98 7.72
N ALA A 171 3.76 -13.95 6.42
CA ALA A 171 2.89 -12.92 5.83
C ALA A 171 1.49 -12.97 6.49
N ASP A 172 0.88 -11.79 6.65
CA ASP A 172 -0.48 -11.63 7.18
C ASP A 172 -1.52 -11.36 6.07
N CYS A 173 -1.07 -11.08 4.85
CA CYS A 173 -1.88 -10.82 3.66
C CYS A 173 -1.04 -11.05 2.40
N ILE A 174 -1.69 -11.48 1.33
CA ILE A 174 -1.07 -11.57 0.00
C ILE A 174 -1.61 -10.43 -0.85
N PHE A 175 -0.71 -9.65 -1.45
CA PHE A 175 -1.05 -8.57 -2.37
C PHE A 175 -0.66 -8.94 -3.78
N VAL A 176 -1.65 -9.01 -4.67
CA VAL A 176 -1.48 -9.34 -6.09
C VAL A 176 -1.85 -8.11 -6.93
N PRO A 177 -0.93 -7.14 -7.14
CA PRO A 177 -1.19 -6.03 -8.04
C PRO A 177 -1.22 -6.50 -9.50
N GLY A 178 -2.03 -5.83 -10.32
CA GLY A 178 -2.07 -6.07 -11.77
C GLY A 178 -3.12 -7.04 -12.26
N VAL A 179 -3.65 -7.93 -11.40
CA VAL A 179 -4.80 -8.77 -11.76
C VAL A 179 -6.07 -7.93 -11.87
N THR A 180 -6.78 -8.06 -13.00
CA THR A 180 -8.07 -7.37 -13.25
C THR A 180 -9.17 -8.31 -13.73
N ASP A 181 -8.83 -9.52 -14.20
CA ASP A 181 -9.82 -10.50 -14.61
C ASP A 181 -10.62 -11.00 -13.40
N ARG A 182 -11.95 -10.92 -13.48
CA ARG A 182 -12.87 -11.25 -12.40
C ARG A 182 -12.70 -12.70 -11.94
N ASP A 183 -12.62 -13.63 -12.88
CA ASP A 183 -12.57 -15.06 -12.56
C ASP A 183 -11.20 -15.43 -12.00
N ALA A 184 -10.11 -14.84 -12.49
CA ALA A 184 -8.79 -14.95 -11.90
C ALA A 184 -8.75 -14.43 -10.45
N ILE A 185 -9.36 -13.27 -10.17
CA ILE A 185 -9.45 -12.72 -8.80
C ILE A 185 -10.22 -13.67 -7.88
N ALA A 186 -11.36 -14.19 -8.32
CA ALA A 186 -12.17 -15.12 -7.53
C ALA A 186 -11.44 -16.42 -7.22
N ARG A 187 -10.68 -16.96 -8.19
CA ARG A 187 -9.83 -18.14 -7.98
C ARG A 187 -8.71 -17.85 -6.98
N LEU A 188 -7.96 -16.76 -7.16
CA LEU A 188 -6.90 -16.35 -6.24
C LEU A 188 -7.43 -16.15 -4.81
N ALA A 189 -8.55 -15.43 -4.65
CA ALA A 189 -9.16 -15.17 -3.36
C ALA A 189 -9.60 -16.47 -2.66
N THR A 190 -10.18 -17.40 -3.42
CA THR A 190 -10.60 -18.71 -2.91
C THR A 190 -9.39 -19.53 -2.49
N ASP A 191 -8.39 -19.67 -3.36
CA ASP A 191 -7.24 -20.53 -3.09
C ASP A 191 -6.34 -19.97 -1.97
N ILE A 192 -6.13 -18.66 -1.91
CA ILE A 192 -5.38 -18.01 -0.82
C ILE A 192 -6.11 -18.21 0.52
N ARG A 193 -7.44 -18.04 0.55
CA ARG A 193 -8.22 -18.28 1.76
C ARG A 193 -8.17 -19.76 2.17
N ASP A 194 -8.48 -20.67 1.26
CA ASP A 194 -8.69 -22.07 1.58
C ASP A 194 -7.38 -22.81 1.88
N GLN A 195 -6.26 -22.41 1.25
CA GLN A 195 -4.96 -23.04 1.45
C GLN A 195 -4.09 -22.34 2.49
N LEU A 196 -4.23 -21.02 2.68
CA LEU A 196 -3.32 -20.21 3.51
C LEU A 196 -4.00 -19.52 4.68
N ASP A 197 -5.34 -19.45 4.71
CA ASP A 197 -6.13 -18.66 5.67
C ASP A 197 -5.69 -17.18 5.73
N LEU A 198 -5.35 -16.60 4.57
CA LEU A 198 -4.91 -15.22 4.45
C LEU A 198 -5.89 -14.37 3.62
N PRO A 199 -5.99 -13.06 3.90
CA PRO A 199 -6.71 -12.12 3.06
C PRO A 199 -5.95 -11.84 1.75
N LEU A 200 -6.70 -11.63 0.67
CA LEU A 200 -6.19 -11.10 -0.60
C LEU A 200 -6.35 -9.57 -0.65
N ASN A 201 -5.27 -8.88 -1.01
CA ASN A 201 -5.23 -7.48 -1.41
C ASN A 201 -5.08 -7.35 -2.93
N VAL A 202 -5.79 -6.39 -3.55
CA VAL A 202 -5.67 -6.04 -4.97
C VAL A 202 -5.40 -4.54 -5.15
N LEU A 203 -4.91 -4.15 -6.33
CA LEU A 203 -4.59 -2.76 -6.67
C LEU A 203 -5.69 -2.17 -7.56
N ALA A 204 -6.29 -1.06 -7.12
CA ALA A 204 -7.24 -0.29 -7.92
C ALA A 204 -6.56 0.23 -9.19
N ARG A 205 -7.15 -0.07 -10.35
CA ARG A 205 -6.69 0.35 -11.67
C ARG A 205 -7.81 0.19 -12.69
N ASP A 206 -7.61 0.75 -13.87
CA ASP A 206 -8.51 0.54 -15.00
C ASP A 206 -8.71 -0.95 -15.28
N GLY A 207 -9.97 -1.35 -15.42
CA GLY A 207 -10.37 -2.73 -15.65
C GLY A 207 -10.57 -3.58 -14.37
N LEU A 208 -10.21 -3.09 -13.18
CA LEU A 208 -10.52 -3.81 -11.94
C LEU A 208 -12.05 -3.88 -11.73
N PRO A 209 -12.61 -5.04 -11.29
CA PRO A 209 -14.03 -5.13 -10.96
C PRO A 209 -14.48 -4.15 -9.88
N ASP A 210 -15.78 -3.89 -9.83
CA ASP A 210 -16.38 -3.04 -8.80
C ASP A 210 -16.32 -3.67 -7.40
N VAL A 211 -16.54 -2.85 -6.37
CA VAL A 211 -16.45 -3.28 -4.96
C VAL A 211 -17.36 -4.47 -4.65
N PRO A 212 -18.66 -4.49 -5.03
CA PRO A 212 -19.51 -5.66 -4.78
C PRO A 212 -18.99 -6.95 -5.42
N THR A 213 -18.41 -6.86 -6.63
CA THR A 213 -17.81 -8.03 -7.30
C THR A 213 -16.56 -8.51 -6.57
N LEU A 214 -15.70 -7.60 -6.11
CA LEU A 214 -14.50 -7.95 -5.34
C LEU A 214 -14.86 -8.57 -3.99
N GLU A 215 -15.87 -8.04 -3.30
CA GLU A 215 -16.38 -8.59 -2.04
C GLU A 215 -16.95 -10.00 -2.23
N ALA A 216 -17.77 -10.19 -3.27
CA ALA A 216 -18.32 -11.50 -3.63
C ALA A 216 -17.23 -12.51 -4.01
N ALA A 217 -16.14 -12.05 -4.64
CA ALA A 217 -14.97 -12.86 -4.93
C ALA A 217 -14.17 -13.26 -3.68
N GLY A 218 -14.36 -12.56 -2.55
CA GLY A 218 -13.65 -12.82 -1.29
C GLY A 218 -12.40 -11.97 -1.08
N VAL A 219 -12.21 -10.90 -1.86
CA VAL A 219 -11.14 -9.92 -1.64
C VAL A 219 -11.38 -9.20 -0.31
N ARG A 220 -10.32 -8.97 0.46
CA ARG A 220 -10.40 -8.34 1.79
C ARG A 220 -9.72 -6.98 1.88
N ARG A 221 -8.86 -6.66 0.92
CA ARG A 221 -8.28 -5.31 0.81
C ARG A 221 -8.19 -4.86 -0.64
N MET A 222 -8.44 -3.58 -0.87
CA MET A 222 -8.17 -2.90 -2.14
C MET A 222 -7.38 -1.63 -1.85
N SER A 223 -6.19 -1.53 -2.44
CA SER A 223 -5.29 -0.38 -2.27
C SER A 223 -5.34 0.51 -3.52
N ALA A 224 -5.24 1.83 -3.37
CA ALA A 224 -5.22 2.77 -4.49
C ALA A 224 -3.84 2.89 -5.18
N GLY A 225 -2.76 2.48 -4.50
CA GLY A 225 -1.38 2.62 -4.96
C GLY A 225 -1.05 4.05 -5.36
N SER A 226 -0.36 4.22 -6.48
CA SER A 226 0.02 5.52 -7.01
C SER A 226 -1.09 6.27 -7.74
N GLY A 227 -2.27 5.67 -7.95
CA GLY A 227 -3.28 6.19 -8.88
C GLY A 227 -3.77 7.59 -8.52
N ILE A 228 -4.00 7.86 -7.23
CA ILE A 228 -4.40 9.19 -6.74
C ILE A 228 -3.28 10.21 -7.00
N THR A 229 -2.03 9.86 -6.68
CA THR A 229 -0.87 10.72 -6.93
C THR A 229 -0.72 11.03 -8.42
N GLN A 230 -0.81 10.02 -9.29
CA GLN A 230 -0.72 10.19 -10.74
C GLN A 230 -1.80 11.12 -11.27
N ALA A 231 -3.03 11.02 -10.77
CA ALA A 231 -4.11 11.94 -11.11
C ALA A 231 -3.79 13.39 -10.69
N VAL A 232 -3.24 13.60 -9.49
CA VAL A 232 -2.80 14.93 -9.03
C VAL A 232 -1.70 15.51 -9.91
N TYR A 233 -0.67 14.73 -10.27
CA TYR A 233 0.36 15.18 -11.21
C TYR A 233 -0.21 15.48 -12.60
N GLY A 234 -1.15 14.66 -13.09
CA GLY A 234 -1.85 14.87 -14.35
C GLY A 234 -2.63 16.19 -14.39
N LEU A 235 -3.39 16.48 -13.34
CA LEU A 235 -4.13 17.74 -13.19
C LEU A 235 -3.18 18.93 -13.05
N THR A 236 -2.15 18.81 -12.22
CA THR A 236 -1.13 19.86 -12.02
C THR A 236 -0.47 20.24 -13.34
N ARG A 237 -0.10 19.24 -14.16
CA ARG A 237 0.46 19.45 -15.50
C ARG A 237 -0.50 20.24 -16.38
N SER A 238 -1.77 19.82 -16.48
CA SER A 238 -2.78 20.47 -17.32
C SER A 238 -2.98 21.93 -16.92
N LEU A 239 -3.17 22.19 -15.63
CA LEU A 239 -3.42 23.55 -15.12
C LEU A 239 -2.21 24.46 -15.27
N THR A 240 -1.01 23.91 -15.10
CA THR A 240 0.23 24.66 -15.30
C THR A 240 0.41 25.03 -16.78
N GLN A 241 0.11 24.11 -17.71
CA GLN A 241 0.16 24.40 -19.14
C GLN A 241 -0.82 25.50 -19.53
N ASP A 242 -2.05 25.44 -19.04
CA ASP A 242 -3.06 26.46 -19.27
C ASP A 242 -2.61 27.82 -18.74
N PHE A 243 -2.13 27.87 -17.49
CA PHE A 243 -1.63 29.10 -16.86
C PHE A 243 -0.47 29.73 -17.65
N LEU A 244 0.51 28.90 -18.06
CA LEU A 244 1.64 29.36 -18.86
C LEU A 244 1.22 29.81 -20.27
N SER A 245 0.10 29.32 -20.79
CA SER A 245 -0.49 29.79 -22.06
C SER A 245 -1.27 31.11 -21.94
N GLY A 246 -1.40 31.67 -20.73
CA GLY A 246 -2.12 32.92 -20.47
C GLY A 246 -3.61 32.72 -20.12
N SER A 247 -4.06 31.48 -19.90
CA SER A 247 -5.42 31.19 -19.43
C SER A 247 -5.48 31.20 -17.89
N ALA A 248 -6.49 31.86 -17.33
CA ALA A 248 -6.87 31.67 -15.94
C ALA A 248 -7.90 30.52 -15.87
N SER A 249 -7.43 29.27 -15.93
CA SER A 249 -8.32 28.11 -15.86
C SER A 249 -8.90 27.98 -14.44
N ASN A 250 -10.23 28.04 -14.33
CA ASN A 250 -10.93 27.64 -13.12
C ASN A 250 -10.92 26.11 -13.02
N VAL A 251 -10.53 25.59 -11.87
CA VAL A 251 -10.48 24.14 -11.61
C VAL A 251 -11.76 23.73 -10.90
N PRO A 252 -12.64 22.94 -11.53
CA PRO A 252 -13.82 22.40 -10.87
C PRO A 252 -13.41 21.54 -9.67
N GLY A 253 -14.09 21.70 -8.53
CA GLY A 253 -13.86 20.86 -7.34
C GLY A 253 -12.61 21.21 -6.53
N THR A 254 -12.08 22.42 -6.65
CA THR A 254 -11.00 22.90 -5.76
C THR A 254 -11.50 23.08 -4.33
N MET A 255 -10.70 22.61 -3.38
CA MET A 255 -10.86 23.01 -1.99
C MET A 255 -10.46 24.49 -1.85
N THR A 256 -11.26 25.24 -1.11
CA THR A 256 -11.00 26.64 -0.80
C THR A 256 -9.80 26.78 0.14
N TYR A 257 -9.16 27.95 0.12
CA TYR A 257 -8.04 28.25 1.02
C TYR A 257 -8.39 28.02 2.51
N PRO A 258 -9.57 28.45 3.03
CA PRO A 258 -9.96 28.15 4.40
C PRO A 258 -10.15 26.66 4.70
N GLU A 259 -10.69 25.87 3.76
CA GLU A 259 -10.85 24.41 3.94
C GLU A 259 -9.49 23.72 4.08
N ILE A 260 -8.54 24.06 3.22
CA ILE A 260 -7.17 23.51 3.30
C ILE A 260 -6.50 23.91 4.61
N ASN A 261 -6.56 25.18 5.01
CA ASN A 261 -5.95 25.62 6.27
C ASN A 261 -6.58 24.94 7.48
N SER A 262 -7.91 24.80 7.50
CA SER A 262 -8.62 24.11 8.59
C SER A 262 -8.21 22.64 8.72
N LEU A 263 -7.90 21.98 7.60
CA LEU A 263 -7.37 20.63 7.59
C LEU A 263 -5.96 20.55 8.21
N MET A 264 -5.17 21.63 8.12
CA MET A 264 -3.78 21.66 8.60
C MET A 264 -3.62 22.06 10.08
N GLY A 265 -4.70 22.49 10.74
CA GLY A 265 -4.69 22.91 12.14
C GLY A 265 -4.44 24.40 12.29
#